data_AF-A0A0Q4JJP2-F1
#
_entry.id   AF-A0A0Q4JJP2-F1
#
_cell.length_a   1.000
_cell.length_b   1.000
_cell.length_c   1.000
_cell.angle_alpha   90.00
_cell.angle_beta   90.00
_cell.angle_gamma   90.00
#
_symmetry.space_group_name_H-M   'P 1'
#
loop_
_entity.id
_entity.type
_entity.pdbx_description
1 polymer ?
#
loop_
_entity_poly.entity_id
_entity_poly.type
_entity_poly.pdbx_seq_one_letter_code
_entity_poly.pdbx_strand_id
1 'polypeptide(L)'
;MGWRGATPGKLINDGGVRPGEIVLNFEGEGLLERNERAERRTRWFIAHEMAHFWLGSEGVAYSAPSDAWITEGGAEMMAYTLLADADHEYVIGELQRAVDDCVKLGTKPIAQAADRHESRVFYACGTVFALAASGVARRHGGSNFFDFINPLLTRHQADRRLGGTEWLDYFDGLNDDKHAGDVMRAMIQRGSSQPLKDVETILKPGNVPLTVTGNTLMLSSAAI
;
A
#
# COMPACT_ATOMS: atom_id res chain seq x y z
N MET A 1 -22.56 7.04 4.91
CA MET A 1 -22.70 5.82 4.06
C MET A 1 -23.78 6.08 3.02
N GLY A 2 -23.52 5.77 1.75
CA GLY A 2 -24.48 5.93 0.65
C GLY A 2 -24.61 4.69 -0.24
N TRP A 3 -25.81 4.40 -0.75
CA TRP A 3 -26.09 3.37 -1.75
C TRP A 3 -26.43 4.04 -3.09
N ARG A 4 -25.67 3.72 -4.15
CA ARG A 4 -25.81 4.37 -5.47
C ARG A 4 -26.57 3.54 -6.51
N GLY A 5 -27.02 2.33 -6.15
CA GLY A 5 -27.84 1.47 -7.01
C GLY A 5 -27.12 0.23 -7.52
N ALA A 6 -27.88 -0.62 -8.23
CA ALA A 6 -27.46 -1.92 -8.72
C ALA A 6 -26.78 -1.84 -10.10
N THR A 7 -25.71 -1.07 -10.20
CA THR A 7 -24.97 -0.95 -11.47
C THR A 7 -24.37 -2.31 -11.89
N PRO A 8 -24.61 -2.79 -13.11
CA PRO A 8 -24.08 -4.09 -13.56
C PRO A 8 -22.55 -4.17 -13.48
N GLY A 9 -22.04 -5.31 -13.02
CA GLY A 9 -20.60 -5.59 -12.92
C GLY A 9 -19.82 -4.82 -11.84
N LYS A 10 -20.47 -3.95 -11.06
CA LYS A 10 -19.85 -3.25 -9.92
C LYS A 10 -20.05 -4.00 -8.59
N LEU A 11 -19.16 -3.72 -7.64
CA LEU A 11 -19.22 -4.22 -6.26
C LEU A 11 -19.06 -3.11 -5.23
N ILE A 12 -18.18 -2.13 -5.46
CA ILE A 12 -17.96 -0.94 -4.62
C ILE A 12 -17.57 0.20 -5.56
N ASN A 13 -17.95 1.44 -5.24
CA ASN A 13 -17.66 2.59 -6.10
C ASN A 13 -16.50 3.45 -5.61
N ASP A 14 -16.66 4.14 -4.48
CA ASP A 14 -15.68 5.08 -3.94
C ASP A 14 -15.86 5.31 -2.42
N GLY A 15 -14.82 5.86 -1.79
CA GLY A 15 -14.78 6.21 -0.38
C GLY A 15 -13.92 7.45 -0.13
N GLY A 16 -13.76 7.77 1.15
CA GLY A 16 -12.82 8.78 1.59
C GLY A 16 -13.07 9.18 3.04
N VAL A 17 -12.17 10.01 3.59
CA VAL A 17 -12.27 10.50 4.96
C VAL A 17 -12.50 12.02 4.97
N ARG A 18 -13.27 12.48 5.96
CA ARG A 18 -13.52 13.89 6.31
C ARG A 18 -13.31 14.07 7.82
N PRO A 19 -13.30 15.31 8.35
CA PRO A 19 -13.19 15.54 9.78
C PRO A 19 -14.18 14.74 10.61
N GLY A 20 -13.66 13.71 11.30
CA GLY A 20 -14.42 12.80 12.15
C GLY A 20 -15.35 11.80 11.42
N GLU A 21 -15.26 11.65 10.10
CA GLU A 21 -16.19 10.81 9.32
C GLU A 21 -15.48 9.98 8.24
N ILE A 22 -15.88 8.71 8.13
CA ILE A 22 -15.60 7.87 6.96
C ILE A 22 -16.81 7.87 6.04
N VAL A 23 -16.57 8.21 4.79
CA VAL A 23 -17.55 8.11 3.72
C VAL A 23 -17.32 6.80 2.96
N LEU A 24 -18.32 5.93 3.00
CA LEU A 24 -18.36 4.68 2.23
C LEU A 24 -19.52 4.74 1.26
N ASN A 25 -19.25 4.62 -0.04
CA ASN A 25 -20.27 4.55 -1.09
C ASN A 25 -20.28 3.18 -1.75
N PHE A 26 -21.39 2.47 -1.54
CA PHE A 26 -21.65 1.16 -2.10
C PHE A 26 -22.47 1.27 -3.40
N GLU A 27 -22.08 0.51 -4.42
CA GLU A 27 -22.73 0.45 -5.72
C GLU A 27 -22.48 -0.92 -6.34
N GLY A 28 -23.52 -1.50 -6.92
CA GLY A 28 -23.37 -2.64 -7.81
C GLY A 28 -24.31 -3.80 -7.51
N GLU A 29 -24.71 -4.51 -8.56
CA GLU A 29 -25.63 -5.65 -8.46
C GLU A 29 -25.10 -6.78 -7.56
N GLY A 30 -23.76 -6.92 -7.46
CA GLY A 30 -23.14 -7.96 -6.64
C GLY A 30 -23.27 -7.73 -5.12
N LEU A 31 -23.94 -6.65 -4.71
CA LEU A 31 -24.33 -6.35 -3.33
C LEU A 31 -25.82 -6.62 -3.04
N LEU A 32 -26.62 -6.98 -4.06
CA LEU A 32 -28.06 -7.24 -3.87
C LEU A 32 -28.33 -8.52 -3.08
N GLU A 33 -27.42 -9.48 -3.16
CA GLU A 33 -27.49 -10.77 -2.48
C GLU A 33 -26.18 -11.03 -1.74
N ARG A 34 -26.23 -11.90 -0.72
CA ARG A 34 -25.03 -12.28 0.03
C ARG A 34 -24.01 -12.93 -0.91
N ASN A 35 -22.79 -12.39 -0.92
CA ASN A 35 -21.72 -12.81 -1.81
C ASN A 35 -20.39 -12.75 -1.04
N GLU A 36 -19.69 -13.88 -0.88
CA GLU A 36 -18.42 -13.94 -0.15
C GLU A 36 -17.34 -13.04 -0.74
N ARG A 37 -17.28 -12.91 -2.07
CA ARG A 37 -16.35 -12.02 -2.75
C ARG A 37 -16.66 -10.56 -2.42
N ALA A 38 -17.94 -10.20 -2.41
CA ALA A 38 -18.37 -8.87 -2.01
C ALA A 38 -18.09 -8.62 -0.52
N GLU A 39 -18.29 -9.62 0.33
CA GLU A 39 -18.00 -9.56 1.77
C GLU A 39 -16.50 -9.30 2.03
N ARG A 40 -15.60 -10.08 1.42
CA ARG A 40 -14.14 -9.86 1.51
C ARG A 40 -13.75 -8.47 1.02
N ARG A 41 -14.24 -8.07 -0.15
CA ARG A 41 -13.94 -6.76 -0.73
C ARG A 41 -14.47 -5.61 0.14
N THR A 42 -15.63 -5.74 0.75
CA THR A 42 -16.20 -4.75 1.67
C THR A 42 -15.38 -4.64 2.96
N ARG A 43 -14.93 -5.76 3.53
CA ARG A 43 -14.05 -5.75 4.71
C ARG A 43 -12.74 -5.01 4.43
N TRP A 44 -12.10 -5.31 3.29
CA TRP A 44 -10.91 -4.59 2.83
C TRP A 44 -11.20 -3.10 2.65
N PHE A 45 -12.30 -2.75 1.98
CA PHE A 45 -12.64 -1.37 1.71
C PHE A 45 -12.85 -0.57 3.00
N ILE A 46 -13.57 -1.13 3.97
CA ILE A 46 -13.73 -0.50 5.29
C ILE A 46 -12.39 -0.31 5.98
N ALA A 47 -11.54 -1.35 6.02
CA ALA A 47 -10.24 -1.28 6.69
C ALA A 47 -9.29 -0.26 6.02
N HIS A 48 -9.30 -0.18 4.69
CA HIS A 48 -8.53 0.79 3.91
C HIS A 48 -8.97 2.22 4.21
N GLU A 49 -10.26 2.50 4.12
CA GLU A 49 -10.80 3.84 4.39
C GLU A 49 -10.61 4.24 5.87
N MET A 50 -10.67 3.29 6.80
CA MET A 50 -10.32 3.52 8.21
C MET A 50 -8.85 3.90 8.39
N ALA A 51 -7.94 3.30 7.64
CA ALA A 51 -6.50 3.59 7.74
C ALA A 51 -6.19 5.07 7.43
N HIS A 52 -6.98 5.70 6.56
CA HIS A 52 -6.86 7.12 6.24
C HIS A 52 -7.16 8.09 7.38
N PHE A 53 -7.70 7.62 8.52
CA PHE A 53 -7.73 8.43 9.74
C PHE A 53 -6.34 8.72 10.29
N TRP A 54 -5.38 7.81 10.10
CA TRP A 54 -3.99 8.00 10.52
C TRP A 54 -3.10 8.44 9.35
N LEU A 55 -3.31 7.85 8.17
CA LEU A 55 -2.56 8.14 6.94
C LEU A 55 -3.46 8.84 5.92
N GLY A 56 -3.73 10.12 6.14
CA GLY A 56 -4.65 10.87 5.30
C GLY A 56 -4.95 12.24 5.87
N SER A 57 -6.01 12.87 5.37
CA SER A 57 -6.35 14.25 5.72
C SER A 57 -6.59 14.46 7.23
N GLU A 58 -7.04 13.42 7.96
CA GLU A 58 -7.34 13.50 9.40
C GLU A 58 -6.15 13.18 10.33
N GLY A 59 -5.15 12.48 9.81
CA GLY A 59 -3.92 12.16 10.54
C GLY A 59 -2.76 12.92 9.93
N VAL A 60 -1.79 12.17 9.42
CA VAL A 60 -0.65 12.69 8.68
C VAL A 60 -0.88 12.46 7.19
N ALA A 61 -0.98 13.56 6.44
CA ALA A 61 -1.13 13.53 5.00
C ALA A 61 0.23 13.54 4.30
N TYR A 62 0.28 13.16 3.03
CA TYR A 62 1.49 13.37 2.23
C TYR A 62 1.79 14.87 2.04
N SER A 63 3.08 15.20 1.88
CA SER A 63 3.55 16.58 1.69
C SER A 63 3.28 17.12 0.27
N ALA A 64 3.31 16.25 -0.74
CA ALA A 64 3.04 16.61 -2.14
C ALA A 64 2.25 15.50 -2.86
N PRO A 65 1.45 15.81 -3.91
CA PRO A 65 0.72 14.78 -4.66
C PRO A 65 1.60 13.64 -5.22
N SER A 66 2.88 13.92 -5.48
CA SER A 66 3.87 12.91 -5.88
C SER A 66 4.15 11.84 -4.82
N ASP A 67 3.81 12.14 -3.55
CA ASP A 67 4.01 11.29 -2.39
C ASP A 67 2.74 10.54 -1.97
N ALA A 68 1.69 10.56 -2.81
CA ALA A 68 0.43 9.85 -2.55
C ALA A 68 0.61 8.34 -2.32
N TRP A 69 1.69 7.74 -2.83
CA TRP A 69 2.04 6.34 -2.54
C TRP A 69 2.22 6.04 -1.06
N ILE A 70 2.58 7.04 -0.23
CA ILE A 70 2.72 6.87 1.22
C ILE A 70 1.38 6.57 1.87
N THR A 71 0.34 7.36 1.56
CA THR A 71 -0.97 7.21 2.17
C THR A 71 -1.77 6.09 1.53
N GLU A 72 -1.79 5.99 0.20
CA GLU A 72 -2.58 4.96 -0.50
C GLU A 72 -1.99 3.56 -0.28
N GLY A 73 -0.68 3.41 -0.48
CA GLY A 73 0.01 2.14 -0.24
C GLY A 73 0.12 1.78 1.25
N GLY A 74 0.25 2.78 2.12
CA GLY A 74 0.22 2.56 3.56
C GLY A 74 -1.15 2.11 4.06
N ALA A 75 -2.23 2.69 3.53
CA ALA A 75 -3.60 2.29 3.85
C ALA A 75 -3.91 0.85 3.38
N GLU A 76 -3.45 0.47 2.19
CA GLU A 76 -3.48 -0.92 1.71
C GLU A 76 -2.77 -1.86 2.70
N MET A 77 -1.53 -1.54 3.11
CA MET A 77 -0.76 -2.40 4.00
C MET A 77 -1.37 -2.47 5.42
N MET A 78 -1.91 -1.38 5.96
CA MET A 78 -2.65 -1.40 7.23
C MET A 78 -3.90 -2.30 7.13
N ALA A 79 -4.66 -2.20 6.04
CA ALA A 79 -5.84 -3.04 5.80
C ALA A 79 -5.46 -4.52 5.69
N TYR A 80 -4.43 -4.85 4.92
CA TYR A 80 -3.94 -6.21 4.76
C TYR A 80 -3.40 -6.80 6.06
N THR A 81 -2.69 -6.01 6.86
CA THR A 81 -2.20 -6.45 8.17
C THR A 81 -3.37 -6.83 9.09
N LEU A 82 -4.46 -6.06 9.11
CA LEU A 82 -5.64 -6.37 9.93
C LEU A 82 -6.43 -7.57 9.42
N LEU A 83 -6.48 -7.76 8.10
CA LEU A 83 -7.26 -8.84 7.49
C LEU A 83 -6.55 -10.18 7.45
N ALA A 84 -5.21 -10.21 7.56
CA ALA A 84 -4.44 -11.45 7.49
C ALA A 84 -4.88 -12.46 8.57
N ASP A 85 -5.21 -11.99 9.77
CA ASP A 85 -5.73 -12.83 10.86
C ASP A 85 -7.06 -13.53 10.53
N ALA A 86 -7.88 -12.92 9.67
CA ALA A 86 -9.20 -13.42 9.32
C ALA A 86 -9.26 -14.17 7.99
N ASP A 87 -8.49 -13.74 6.99
CA ASP A 87 -8.48 -14.31 5.64
C ASP A 87 -7.10 -14.15 4.99
N HIS A 88 -6.13 -14.92 5.49
CA HIS A 88 -4.72 -14.86 5.09
C HIS A 88 -4.51 -15.14 3.60
N GLU A 89 -5.22 -16.12 3.03
CA GLU A 89 -5.09 -16.48 1.61
C GLU A 89 -5.54 -15.32 0.70
N TYR A 90 -6.66 -14.67 1.05
CA TYR A 90 -7.12 -13.48 0.34
C TYR A 90 -6.05 -12.38 0.35
N VAL A 91 -5.47 -12.10 1.53
CA VAL A 91 -4.45 -11.06 1.68
C VAL A 91 -3.19 -11.37 0.87
N ILE A 92 -2.67 -12.60 0.92
CA ILE A 92 -1.51 -13.00 0.10
C ILE A 92 -1.81 -12.80 -1.39
N GLY A 93 -3.02 -13.16 -1.84
CA GLY A 93 -3.45 -12.92 -3.22
C GLY A 93 -3.51 -11.44 -3.61
N GLU A 94 -3.94 -10.54 -2.71
CA GLU A 94 -3.92 -9.09 -2.97
C GLU A 94 -2.50 -8.50 -2.95
N LEU A 95 -1.65 -8.93 -2.03
CA LEU A 95 -0.24 -8.51 -2.00
C LEU A 95 0.50 -8.95 -3.26
N GLN A 96 0.25 -10.18 -3.74
CA GLN A 96 0.79 -10.65 -5.02
C GLN A 96 0.33 -9.77 -6.18
N ARG A 97 -0.96 -9.42 -6.25
CA ARG A 97 -1.48 -8.49 -7.25
C ARG A 97 -0.81 -7.12 -7.18
N ALA A 98 -0.57 -6.59 -5.98
CA ALA A 98 0.13 -5.32 -5.80
C ALA A 98 1.58 -5.39 -6.30
N VAL A 99 2.28 -6.51 -6.06
CA VAL A 99 3.62 -6.77 -6.62
C VAL A 99 3.58 -6.81 -8.15
N ASP A 100 2.69 -7.61 -8.73
CA ASP A 100 2.57 -7.76 -10.19
C ASP A 100 2.26 -6.42 -10.86
N ASP A 101 1.34 -5.64 -10.28
CA ASP A 101 0.98 -4.32 -10.77
C ASP A 101 2.13 -3.32 -10.62
N CYS A 102 2.89 -3.36 -9.52
CA CYS A 102 4.07 -2.50 -9.38
C CYS A 102 5.16 -2.87 -10.39
N VAL A 103 5.38 -4.17 -10.65
CA VAL A 103 6.30 -4.62 -11.70
C VAL A 103 5.87 -4.11 -13.08
N LYS A 104 4.57 -4.19 -13.38
CA LYS A 104 4.01 -3.73 -14.66
C LYS A 104 4.07 -2.22 -14.82
N LEU A 105 3.69 -1.47 -13.79
CA LEU A 105 3.45 -0.03 -13.87
C LEU A 105 4.64 0.83 -13.43
N GLY A 106 5.54 0.28 -12.61
CA GLY A 106 6.76 0.93 -12.12
C GLY A 106 7.83 1.18 -13.20
N THR A 107 7.51 0.90 -14.47
CA THR A 107 8.36 1.26 -15.62
C THR A 107 8.43 2.76 -15.86
N LYS A 108 7.47 3.53 -15.34
CA LYS A 108 7.41 4.99 -15.42
C LYS A 108 7.59 5.61 -14.03
N PRO A 109 7.98 6.90 -13.92
CA PRO A 109 8.08 7.59 -12.64
C PRO A 109 6.79 7.50 -11.83
N ILE A 110 6.87 7.01 -10.59
CA ILE A 110 5.72 6.94 -9.67
C ILE A 110 5.26 8.35 -9.30
N ALA A 111 6.18 9.28 -9.08
CA ALA A 111 5.88 10.67 -8.71
C ALA A 111 4.97 11.40 -9.71
N GLN A 112 4.95 10.96 -10.98
CA GLN A 112 4.15 11.56 -12.06
C GLN A 112 2.92 10.71 -12.42
N ALA A 113 2.57 9.70 -11.63
CA ALA A 113 1.46 8.81 -11.95
C ALA A 113 0.11 9.54 -12.02
N ALA A 114 -0.09 10.55 -11.16
CA ALA A 114 -1.29 11.40 -11.18
C ALA A 114 -1.44 12.15 -12.51
N ASP A 115 -0.36 12.72 -13.03
CA ASP A 115 -0.34 13.47 -14.31
C ASP A 115 -0.72 12.59 -15.50
N ARG A 116 -0.52 11.27 -15.36
CA ARG A 116 -0.86 10.26 -16.38
C ARG A 116 -2.19 9.57 -16.11
N HIS A 117 -2.94 9.98 -15.08
CA HIS A 117 -4.16 9.31 -14.62
C HIS A 117 -3.94 7.82 -14.27
N GLU A 118 -2.74 7.45 -13.83
CA GLU A 118 -2.34 6.09 -13.46
C GLU A 118 -2.31 5.91 -11.93
N SER A 119 -3.36 6.36 -11.22
CA SER A 119 -3.38 6.38 -9.74
C SER A 119 -3.11 5.01 -9.10
N ARG A 120 -3.46 3.91 -9.78
CA ARG A 120 -3.14 2.52 -9.38
C ARG A 120 -1.67 2.30 -9.01
N VAL A 121 -0.75 3.08 -9.60
CA VAL A 121 0.68 3.01 -9.28
C VAL A 121 0.94 3.34 -7.81
N PHE A 122 0.26 4.34 -7.25
CA PHE A 122 0.43 4.74 -5.85
C PHE A 122 0.02 3.64 -4.89
N TYR A 123 -1.09 2.95 -5.17
CA TYR A 123 -1.55 1.79 -4.42
C TYR A 123 -0.56 0.63 -4.55
N ALA A 124 -0.25 0.22 -5.78
CA ALA A 124 0.54 -0.98 -6.04
C ALA A 124 1.98 -0.84 -5.53
N CYS A 125 2.73 0.16 -6.00
CA CYS A 125 4.11 0.34 -5.58
C CYS A 125 4.23 0.85 -4.14
N GLY A 126 3.30 1.69 -3.67
CA GLY A 126 3.26 2.08 -2.26
C GLY A 126 3.06 0.87 -1.35
N THR A 127 2.20 -0.10 -1.71
CA THR A 127 2.03 -1.34 -0.95
C THR A 127 3.33 -2.17 -0.93
N VAL A 128 4.04 -2.27 -2.06
CA VAL A 128 5.35 -2.96 -2.12
C VAL A 128 6.36 -2.30 -1.19
N PHE A 129 6.43 -0.97 -1.17
CA PHE A 129 7.34 -0.23 -0.28
C PHE A 129 6.94 -0.42 1.18
N ALA A 130 5.65 -0.38 1.49
CA ALA A 130 5.11 -0.63 2.83
C ALA A 130 5.35 -2.09 3.29
N LEU A 131 5.27 -3.07 2.39
CA LEU A 131 5.58 -4.47 2.69
C LEU A 131 7.07 -4.66 3.02
N ALA A 132 7.96 -4.03 2.26
CA ALA A 132 9.39 -4.02 2.58
C ALA A 132 9.65 -3.40 3.96
N ALA A 133 9.02 -2.26 4.24
CA ALA A 133 9.11 -1.56 5.52
C ALA A 133 8.57 -2.39 6.68
N SER A 134 7.48 -3.13 6.47
CA SER A 134 6.93 -4.08 7.44
C SER A 134 7.93 -5.19 7.78
N GLY A 135 8.57 -5.77 6.75
CA GLY A 135 9.63 -6.76 6.94
C GLY A 135 10.82 -6.21 7.72
N VAL A 136 11.25 -4.98 7.41
CA VAL A 136 12.33 -4.31 8.16
C VAL A 136 11.93 -4.11 9.62
N ALA A 137 10.73 -3.59 9.90
CA ALA A 137 10.26 -3.44 11.29
C ALA A 137 10.27 -4.77 12.06
N ARG A 138 9.87 -5.88 11.44
CA ARG A 138 9.94 -7.22 12.05
C ARG A 138 11.35 -7.64 12.45
N ARG A 139 12.35 -7.37 11.62
CA ARG A 139 13.75 -7.68 11.96
C ARG A 139 14.27 -6.85 13.14
N HIS A 140 13.69 -5.68 13.39
CA HIS A 140 14.05 -4.79 14.49
C HIS A 140 13.15 -4.95 15.72
N GLY A 141 12.47 -6.10 15.86
CA GLY A 141 11.66 -6.43 17.03
C GLY A 141 10.24 -5.86 17.03
N GLY A 142 9.83 -5.20 15.95
CA GLY A 142 8.42 -4.92 15.67
C GLY A 142 7.67 -6.14 15.15
N SER A 143 6.38 -5.97 14.88
CA SER A 143 5.48 -7.03 14.43
C SER A 143 5.06 -6.86 12.97
N ASN A 144 4.81 -5.63 12.53
CA ASN A 144 4.22 -5.38 11.21
C ASN A 144 4.40 -3.92 10.76
N PHE A 145 3.63 -3.50 9.75
CA PHE A 145 3.70 -2.15 9.20
C PHE A 145 3.27 -1.05 10.18
N PHE A 146 2.39 -1.35 11.15
CA PHE A 146 1.99 -0.38 12.17
C PHE A 146 3.20 0.08 13.00
N ASP A 147 4.11 -0.85 13.34
CA ASP A 147 5.33 -0.52 14.08
C ASP A 147 6.33 0.29 13.25
N PHE A 148 6.33 0.11 11.93
CA PHE A 148 7.12 0.96 11.03
C PHE A 148 6.55 2.39 10.96
N ILE A 149 5.25 2.55 10.73
CA ILE A 149 4.69 3.87 10.42
C ILE A 149 4.44 4.73 11.67
N ASN A 150 4.18 4.12 12.82
CA ASN A 150 3.81 4.84 14.05
C ASN A 150 4.85 5.88 14.53
N PRO A 151 6.18 5.61 14.48
CA PRO A 151 7.19 6.62 14.79
C PRO A 151 7.15 7.83 13.84
N LEU A 152 6.87 7.62 12.55
CA LEU A 152 6.71 8.72 11.59
C LEU A 152 5.44 9.53 11.89
N LEU A 153 4.31 8.87 12.15
CA LEU A 153 3.07 9.54 12.54
C LEU A 153 3.26 10.41 13.78
N THR A 154 4.00 9.90 14.77
CA THR A 154 4.30 10.63 16.01
C THR A 154 5.17 11.86 15.75
N ARG A 155 6.23 11.73 14.94
CA ARG A 155 7.13 12.86 14.61
C ARG A 155 6.42 13.97 13.83
N HIS A 156 5.49 13.59 12.96
CA HIS A 156 4.76 14.49 12.07
C HIS A 156 3.34 14.82 12.59
N GLN A 157 3.06 14.62 13.88
CA GLN A 157 1.74 14.91 14.44
C GLN A 157 1.44 16.43 14.46
N ALA A 158 2.47 17.26 14.58
CA ALA A 158 2.31 18.71 14.71
C ALA A 158 2.05 19.40 13.36
N ASP A 159 2.78 19.01 12.31
CA ASP A 159 2.64 19.56 10.95
C ASP A 159 1.66 18.77 10.09
N ARG A 160 1.37 17.52 10.46
CA ARG A 160 0.46 16.58 9.77
C ARG A 160 0.87 16.35 8.32
N ARG A 161 2.17 16.38 8.05
CA ARG A 161 2.75 16.23 6.71
C ARG A 161 3.93 15.29 6.74
N LEU A 162 3.92 14.29 5.85
CA LEU A 162 5.01 13.34 5.66
C LEU A 162 5.39 13.30 4.17
N GLY A 163 6.63 13.64 3.87
CA GLY A 163 7.19 13.59 2.53
C GLY A 163 7.91 12.28 2.24
N GLY A 164 8.11 12.01 0.94
CA GLY A 164 8.82 10.81 0.48
C GLY A 164 10.24 10.71 1.02
N THR A 165 10.97 11.83 1.10
CA THR A 165 12.33 11.87 1.65
C THR A 165 12.37 11.41 3.11
N GLU A 166 11.49 11.93 3.96
CA GLU A 166 11.46 11.60 5.39
C GLU A 166 11.08 10.13 5.63
N TRP A 167 10.13 9.62 4.84
CA TRP A 167 9.75 8.21 4.86
C TRP A 167 10.91 7.31 4.45
N LEU A 168 11.61 7.63 3.35
CA LEU A 168 12.70 6.83 2.80
C LEU A 168 13.97 6.92 3.65
N ASP A 169 14.25 8.08 4.24
CA ASP A 169 15.38 8.26 5.16
C ASP A 169 15.14 7.48 6.46
N TYR A 170 13.89 7.38 6.93
CA TYR A 170 13.56 6.53 8.06
C TYR A 170 13.68 5.04 7.73
N PHE A 171 13.22 4.61 6.55
CA PHE A 171 13.42 3.25 6.05
C PHE A 171 14.91 2.89 5.98
N ASP A 172 15.74 3.77 5.40
CA ASP A 172 17.19 3.58 5.33
C ASP A 172 17.85 3.61 6.72
N GLY A 173 17.35 4.41 7.66
CA GLY A 173 17.86 4.44 9.03
C GLY A 173 17.62 3.13 9.80
N LEU A 174 16.63 2.34 9.40
CA LEU A 174 16.35 1.01 9.93
C LEU A 174 17.04 -0.11 9.15
N ASN A 175 17.79 0.20 8.09
CA ASN A 175 18.44 -0.81 7.27
C ASN A 175 19.93 -0.52 7.10
N ASP A 176 20.79 -1.52 7.34
CA ASP A 176 22.24 -1.33 7.20
C ASP A 176 22.68 -1.03 5.76
N ASP A 177 21.85 -1.41 4.76
CA ASP A 177 22.10 -1.23 3.34
C ASP A 177 21.08 -0.27 2.69
N LYS A 178 21.55 0.89 2.21
CA LYS A 178 20.67 1.89 1.57
C LYS A 178 20.26 1.54 0.15
N HIS A 179 20.78 0.44 -0.42
CA HIS A 179 20.53 0.10 -1.81
C HIS A 179 19.04 -0.04 -2.14
N ALA A 180 18.24 -0.63 -1.25
CA ALA A 180 16.80 -0.74 -1.45
C ALA A 180 16.10 0.63 -1.46
N GLY A 181 16.46 1.54 -0.55
CA GLY A 181 15.95 2.90 -0.55
C GLY A 181 16.36 3.68 -1.81
N ASP A 182 17.59 3.50 -2.29
CA ASP A 182 18.06 4.11 -3.55
C ASP A 182 17.25 3.62 -4.75
N VAL A 183 16.90 2.32 -4.78
CA VAL A 183 16.02 1.74 -5.81
C VAL A 183 14.61 2.33 -5.71
N MET A 184 14.03 2.44 -4.50
CA MET A 184 12.73 3.12 -4.33
C MET A 184 12.78 4.56 -4.84
N ARG A 185 13.80 5.34 -4.46
CA ARG A 185 14.00 6.73 -4.95
C ARG A 185 14.10 6.78 -6.48
N ALA A 186 14.83 5.85 -7.09
CA ALA A 186 14.96 5.75 -8.54
C ALA A 186 13.62 5.44 -9.21
N MET A 187 12.87 4.45 -8.73
CA MET A 187 11.53 4.13 -9.24
C MET A 187 10.57 5.31 -9.09
N ILE A 188 10.62 6.03 -7.97
CA ILE A 188 9.77 7.18 -7.73
C ILE A 188 10.03 8.30 -8.73
N GLN A 189 11.31 8.64 -8.94
CA GLN A 189 11.69 9.80 -9.74
C GLN A 189 11.79 9.52 -11.24
N ARG A 190 12.20 8.31 -11.64
CA ARG A 190 12.58 7.98 -13.02
C ARG A 190 11.83 6.76 -13.57
N GLY A 191 11.19 5.96 -12.72
CA GLY A 191 10.72 4.63 -13.09
C GLY A 191 11.88 3.64 -13.20
N SER A 192 11.58 2.44 -13.71
CA SER A 192 12.55 1.35 -13.83
C SER A 192 12.57 0.72 -15.21
N SER A 193 13.76 0.40 -15.72
CA SER A 193 13.95 -0.45 -16.90
C SER A 193 13.91 -1.95 -16.58
N GLN A 194 13.94 -2.33 -15.30
CA GLN A 194 14.00 -3.70 -14.81
C GLN A 194 13.14 -3.88 -13.54
N PRO A 195 11.85 -3.51 -13.57
CA PRO A 195 11.03 -3.34 -12.37
C PRO A 195 10.89 -4.62 -11.53
N LEU A 196 10.95 -5.80 -12.16
CA LEU A 196 10.95 -7.07 -11.43
C LEU A 196 12.17 -7.20 -10.49
N LYS A 197 13.36 -6.89 -10.99
CA LYS A 197 14.61 -6.95 -10.22
C LYS A 197 14.66 -5.87 -9.15
N ASP A 198 14.10 -4.71 -9.45
CA ASP A 198 14.02 -3.61 -8.50
C ASP A 198 13.06 -3.94 -7.35
N VAL A 199 11.89 -4.52 -7.63
CA VAL A 199 10.95 -5.01 -6.59
C VAL A 199 11.58 -6.13 -5.76
N GLU A 200 12.28 -7.08 -6.37
CA GLU A 200 13.04 -8.10 -5.64
C GLU A 200 14.06 -7.47 -4.68
N THR A 201 14.80 -6.47 -5.16
CA THR A 201 15.80 -5.73 -4.38
C THR A 201 15.17 -4.99 -3.21
N ILE A 202 14.01 -4.37 -3.43
CA ILE A 202 13.24 -3.64 -2.42
C ILE A 202 12.75 -4.56 -1.29
N LEU A 203 12.28 -5.76 -1.62
CA LEU A 203 11.71 -6.70 -0.64
C LEU A 203 12.77 -7.45 0.17
N LYS A 204 14.01 -7.51 -0.34
CA LYS A 204 15.12 -8.28 0.26
C LYS A 204 15.49 -7.83 1.68
N PRO A 205 15.64 -6.53 2.01
CA PRO A 205 15.91 -6.12 3.38
C PRO A 205 14.82 -6.56 4.36
N GLY A 206 13.56 -6.59 3.94
CA GLY A 206 12.49 -7.06 4.82
C GLY A 206 12.53 -8.57 5.12
N ASN A 207 13.46 -9.32 4.51
CA ASN A 207 13.42 -10.79 4.42
C ASN A 207 12.04 -11.31 4.00
N VAL A 208 11.34 -10.56 3.13
CA VAL A 208 10.00 -10.93 2.65
C VAL A 208 10.15 -12.21 1.82
N PRO A 209 9.58 -13.36 2.25
CA PRO A 209 9.82 -14.61 1.57
C PRO A 209 9.15 -14.64 0.19
N LEU A 210 9.96 -14.83 -0.85
CA LEU A 210 9.54 -14.84 -2.23
C LEU A 210 10.38 -15.82 -3.06
N THR A 211 9.89 -16.17 -4.25
CA THR A 211 10.61 -16.95 -5.26
C THR A 211 10.57 -16.22 -6.59
N VAL A 212 11.71 -16.17 -7.28
CA VAL A 212 11.80 -15.64 -8.65
C VAL A 212 11.99 -16.79 -9.62
N THR A 213 11.14 -16.90 -10.63
CA THR A 213 11.26 -17.92 -11.68
C THR A 213 11.06 -17.25 -13.04
N GLY A 214 12.14 -17.17 -13.82
CA GLY A 214 12.13 -16.45 -15.10
C GLY A 214 11.81 -14.97 -14.90
N ASN A 215 10.66 -14.52 -15.42
CA ASN A 215 10.20 -13.13 -15.34
C ASN A 215 8.97 -12.99 -14.42
N THR A 216 8.89 -13.84 -13.39
CA THR A 216 7.81 -13.82 -12.40
C THR A 216 8.38 -13.85 -10.98
N LEU A 217 7.82 -13.01 -10.11
CA LEU A 217 8.11 -12.95 -8.69
C LEU A 217 6.86 -13.42 -7.94
N MET A 218 6.99 -14.45 -7.11
CA MET A 218 5.90 -15.01 -6.33
C MET A 218 6.17 -14.85 -4.83
N LEU A 219 5.25 -14.23 -4.11
CA LEU A 219 5.27 -14.16 -2.66
C LEU A 219 4.92 -15.53 -2.06
N SER A 220 5.61 -15.87 -0.96
CA SER A 220 5.24 -17.00 -0.12
C SER A 220 4.05 -16.64 0.77
N SER A 221 3.36 -17.65 1.29
CA SER A 221 2.34 -17.45 2.33
C SER A 221 2.89 -16.83 3.62
N ALA A 222 4.21 -16.76 3.82
CA ALA A 222 4.83 -16.11 4.98
C ALA A 222 5.26 -14.64 4.70
N ALA A 223 4.77 -14.02 3.62
CA ALA A 223 5.16 -12.65 3.24
C ALA A 223 4.66 -11.56 4.20
N ILE A 224 3.51 -11.77 4.84
CA ILE A 224 2.90 -10.85 5.79
C ILE A 224 2.73 -11.52 7.15
#